data_AF-A0A9N9E2K6-F1
#
_entry.id   AF-A0A9N9E2K6-F1
#
_cell.length_a   1.000
_cell.length_b   1.000
_cell.length_c   1.000
_cell.angle_alpha   90.00
_cell.angle_beta   90.00
_cell.angle_gamma   90.00
#
_symmetry.space_group_name_H-M   'P 1'
#
loop_
_entity.id
_entity.type
_entity.pdbx_description
1 polymer ?
#
loop_
_entity_poly.entity_id
_entity_poly.type
_entity_poly.pdbx_seq_one_letter_code
_entity_poly.pdbx_strand_id
1 'polypeptide(L)'
;ESLSFRRVKSEVRKKLFKDGHSPASTLFAYKDKLYLNATNDQELLEILSDRAFNPDYDTVLHFSRKYRKTALGGRNGNRCLSA
;
A
#
# COMPACT_ATOMS: atom_id res chain seq x y z
N GLU A 1 -12.11 -14.36 18.88
CA GLU A 1 -10.77 -13.86 18.49
C GLU A 1 -10.90 -12.52 17.80
N SER A 2 -10.41 -11.46 18.42
CA SER A 2 -10.27 -10.15 17.79
C SER A 2 -9.23 -10.26 16.68
N LEU A 3 -9.66 -10.14 15.41
CA LEU A 3 -8.80 -10.02 14.23
C LEU A 3 -7.74 -8.95 14.52
N SER A 4 -6.55 -9.38 14.93
CA SER A 4 -5.52 -8.46 15.38
C SER A 4 -5.27 -7.46 14.26
N PHE A 5 -5.44 -6.17 14.55
CA PHE A 5 -5.20 -5.08 13.62
C PHE A 5 -3.70 -4.94 13.40
N ARG A 6 -3.08 -5.94 12.76
CA ARG A 6 -1.66 -5.94 12.46
C ARG A 6 -1.41 -4.79 11.49
N ARG A 7 -0.72 -3.77 11.98
CA ARG A 7 -0.45 -2.56 11.22
C ARG A 7 0.45 -2.89 10.03
N VAL A 8 0.02 -2.56 8.83
CA VAL A 8 0.86 -2.65 7.62
C VAL A 8 2.18 -1.93 7.84
N LYS A 9 3.29 -2.64 7.61
CA LYS A 9 4.65 -2.13 7.83
C LYS A 9 4.89 -0.87 7.00
N SER A 10 5.69 0.06 7.54
CA SER A 10 6.02 1.33 6.87
C SER A 10 6.72 1.12 5.53
N GLU A 11 7.56 0.10 5.43
CA GLU A 11 8.28 -0.28 4.21
C GLU A 11 7.34 -0.72 3.08
N VAL A 12 6.33 -1.52 3.43
CA VAL A 12 5.27 -1.97 2.51
C VAL A 12 4.51 -0.75 2.00
N ARG A 13 4.17 0.20 2.88
CA ARG A 13 3.54 1.47 2.47
C ARG A 13 4.44 2.28 1.54
N LYS A 14 5.74 2.41 1.83
CA LYS A 14 6.68 3.12 0.96
C LYS A 14 6.77 2.49 -0.43
N LYS A 15 6.87 1.15 -0.49
CA LYS A 15 6.87 0.40 -1.77
C LYS A 15 5.55 0.57 -2.51
N LEU A 16 4.43 0.69 -1.81
CA LEU A 16 3.10 0.83 -2.40
C LEU A 16 2.74 2.25 -2.87
N PHE A 17 3.48 3.29 -2.49
CA PHE A 17 3.08 4.68 -2.78
C PHE A 17 4.23 5.55 -3.30
N LYS A 18 5.34 4.95 -3.75
CA LYS A 18 6.55 5.66 -4.16
C LYS A 18 6.34 6.57 -5.39
N ASP A 19 5.49 6.16 -6.33
CA ASP A 19 5.46 6.75 -7.68
C ASP A 19 4.08 7.30 -8.11
N GLY A 20 3.14 7.48 -7.16
CA GLY A 20 1.81 8.04 -7.46
C GLY A 20 0.90 7.15 -8.33
N HIS A 21 1.30 5.90 -8.55
CA HIS A 21 0.53 4.90 -9.29
C HIS A 21 -0.85 4.62 -8.68
N SER A 22 -1.73 4.04 -9.51
CA SER A 22 -3.05 3.62 -9.05
C SER A 22 -2.93 2.54 -7.95
N PRO A 23 -3.88 2.47 -6.99
CA PRO A 23 -3.89 1.44 -5.97
C PRO A 23 -3.80 0.02 -6.53
N ALA A 24 -4.50 -0.24 -7.64
CA ALA A 24 -4.56 -1.54 -8.28
C ALA A 24 -3.21 -1.92 -8.91
N SER A 25 -2.66 -1.03 -9.76
CA SER A 25 -1.37 -1.25 -10.40
C SER A 25 -0.27 -1.47 -9.38
N THR A 26 -0.30 -0.70 -8.29
CA THR A 26 0.73 -0.77 -7.27
C THR A 26 0.62 -2.03 -6.42
N LEU A 27 -0.61 -2.45 -6.07
CA LEU A 27 -0.83 -3.70 -5.35
C LEU A 27 -0.36 -4.90 -6.19
N PHE A 28 -0.67 -4.91 -7.50
CA PHE A 28 -0.26 -5.97 -8.40
C PHE A 28 1.27 -6.04 -8.53
N ALA A 29 1.93 -4.93 -8.85
CA ALA A 29 3.39 -4.87 -8.95
C ALA A 29 4.10 -5.22 -7.64
N TYR A 30 3.48 -4.91 -6.49
CA TYR A 30 4.00 -5.31 -5.19
C TYR A 30 3.84 -6.81 -4.95
N LYS A 31 2.69 -7.40 -5.29
CA LYS A 31 2.47 -8.84 -5.21
C LYS A 31 3.46 -9.61 -6.09
N ASP A 32 3.65 -9.20 -7.34
CA ASP A 32 4.65 -9.81 -8.24
C ASP A 32 6.05 -9.83 -7.61
N LYS A 33 6.43 -8.75 -6.93
CA LYS A 33 7.70 -8.70 -6.18
C LYS A 33 7.73 -9.68 -5.01
N LEU A 34 6.61 -9.97 -4.36
CA LEU A 34 6.59 -11.00 -3.30
C LEU A 34 6.81 -12.38 -3.90
N TYR A 35 6.15 -12.70 -5.02
CA TYR A 35 6.35 -13.97 -5.74
C TYR A 35 7.80 -14.14 -6.21
N LEU A 36 8.43 -13.08 -6.74
CA LEU A 36 9.80 -13.14 -7.24
C LEU A 36 10.86 -13.23 -6.13
N ASN A 37 10.57 -12.70 -4.93
CA ASN A 37 11.54 -12.65 -3.83
C ASN A 37 11.44 -13.84 -2.86
N ALA A 38 10.36 -14.63 -2.93
CA ALA A 38 10.21 -15.79 -2.08
C ALA A 38 11.19 -16.89 -2.51
N THR A 39 11.84 -17.51 -1.53
CA THR A 39 12.83 -18.57 -1.78
C THR A 39 12.14 -19.91 -2.05
N ASN A 40 10.93 -20.10 -1.52
CA ASN A 40 10.11 -21.29 -1.68
C ASN A 40 8.62 -20.99 -1.43
N ASP A 41 7.76 -21.95 -1.75
CA ASP A 41 6.31 -21.82 -1.65
C ASP A 41 5.82 -21.65 -0.21
N GLN A 42 6.47 -22.27 0.78
CA GLN A 42 6.10 -22.15 2.19
C GLN A 42 6.34 -20.71 2.70
N GLU A 43 7.50 -20.15 2.41
CA GLU A 43 7.83 -18.75 2.72
C GLU A 43 6.86 -17.78 2.03
N LEU A 44 6.54 -18.05 0.76
CA LEU A 44 5.56 -17.26 0.01
C LEU A 44 4.18 -17.28 0.69
N LEU A 45 3.68 -18.45 1.10
CA LEU A 45 2.40 -18.59 1.79
C LEU A 45 2.37 -17.86 3.14
N GLU A 46 3.48 -17.91 3.89
CA GLU A 46 3.62 -17.16 5.15
C GLU A 46 3.57 -15.64 4.91
N ILE A 47 4.28 -15.14 3.89
CA ILE A 47 4.26 -13.72 3.53
C ILE A 47 2.87 -13.28 3.04
N LEU A 48 2.19 -14.11 2.24
CA LEU A 48 0.87 -13.81 1.68
C LEU A 48 -0.24 -13.87 2.74
N SER A 49 -0.10 -14.70 3.77
CA SER A 49 -1.06 -14.80 4.87
C SER A 49 -0.92 -13.67 5.89
N ASP A 50 0.26 -13.05 6.00
CA ASP A 50 0.47 -11.91 6.90
C ASP A 50 -0.01 -10.59 6.27
N ARG A 51 -1.13 -10.08 6.79
CA ARG A 51 -1.73 -8.80 6.39
C ARG A 51 -0.79 -7.59 6.60
N ALA A 52 0.24 -7.71 7.45
CA ALA A 52 1.25 -6.67 7.61
C ALA A 52 2.16 -6.53 6.38
N PHE A 53 2.34 -7.61 5.62
CA PHE A 53 3.13 -7.68 4.40
C PHE A 53 2.28 -7.73 3.12
N ASN A 54 1.17 -8.46 3.11
CA ASN A 54 0.23 -8.54 1.99
C ASN A 54 -1.10 -7.88 2.37
N PRO A 55 -1.18 -6.54 2.37
CA PRO A 55 -2.43 -5.85 2.68
C PRO A 55 -3.48 -6.13 1.61
N ASP A 56 -4.73 -6.22 2.04
CA ASP A 56 -5.86 -6.27 1.12
C ASP A 56 -6.02 -4.97 0.32
N TYR A 57 -6.83 -5.06 -0.74
CA TYR A 57 -7.07 -3.93 -1.62
C TYR A 57 -7.70 -2.73 -0.90
N ASP A 58 -8.64 -2.94 0.02
CA ASP A 58 -9.31 -1.87 0.75
C ASP A 58 -8.33 -1.06 1.60
N THR A 59 -7.38 -1.74 2.23
CA THR A 59 -6.29 -1.16 2.99
C THR A 59 -5.38 -0.32 2.09
N VAL A 60 -5.02 -0.83 0.91
CA VAL A 60 -4.23 -0.07 -0.08
C VAL A 60 -5.00 1.14 -0.61
N LEU A 61 -6.29 0.99 -0.90
CA LEU A 61 -7.17 2.08 -1.35
C LEU A 61 -7.29 3.17 -0.28
N HIS A 62 -7.46 2.78 0.99
CA HIS A 62 -7.49 3.71 2.11
C HIS A 62 -6.19 4.52 2.20
N PHE A 63 -5.03 3.85 2.10
CA PHE A 63 -3.74 4.53 2.10
C PHE A 63 -3.54 5.45 0.90
N SER A 64 -3.96 5.04 -0.31
CA SER A 64 -3.89 5.89 -1.50
C SER A 64 -4.72 7.16 -1.34
N ARG A 65 -5.94 7.04 -0.82
CA ARG A 65 -6.80 8.20 -0.51
C ARG A 65 -6.14 9.13 0.51
N LYS A 66 -5.54 8.56 1.56
CA LYS A 66 -4.82 9.34 2.59
C LYS A 66 -3.60 10.04 2.00
N TYR A 67 -2.81 9.35 1.19
CA TYR A 67 -1.65 9.90 0.49
C TYR A 67 -2.06 11.05 -0.42
N ARG A 68 -3.07 10.86 -1.29
CA ARG A 68 -3.57 11.93 -2.16
C ARG A 68 -4.03 13.15 -1.37
N LYS A 69 -4.79 12.97 -0.28
CA LYS A 69 -5.24 14.08 0.58
C LYS A 69 -4.09 14.88 1.20
N THR A 70 -3.00 14.21 1.58
CA THR A 70 -1.89 14.81 2.34
C THR A 70 -0.77 15.34 1.44
N ALA A 71 -0.45 14.63 0.35
CA ALA A 71 0.64 14.96 -0.55
C ALA A 71 0.21 15.79 -1.77
N LEU A 72 -1.02 15.61 -2.27
CA LEU A 72 -1.50 16.28 -3.49
C LEU A 72 -2.54 17.37 -3.23
N GLY A 73 -2.90 17.60 -1.97
CA GLY A 73 -4.01 18.48 -1.60
C GLY A 73 -5.37 17.81 -1.88
N GLY A 74 -6.31 17.98 -0.95
CA GLY A 74 -7.68 17.48 -1.13
C GLY A 74 -8.41 18.19 -2.28
N ARG A 75 -9.51 17.58 -2.74
CA ARG A 75 -10.46 18.23 -3.67
C ARG A 75 -10.96 19.51 -2.97
N ASN A 76 -10.69 20.65 -3.59
CA ASN A 76 -10.63 22.01 -3.06
C ASN A 76 -9.19 22.41 -2.74
N GLY A 77 -8.49 22.80 -3.80
CA GLY A 77 -7.23 23.51 -3.69
C GLY A 77 -7.36 24.63 -2.68
N ASN A 78 -6.59 24.52 -1.60
CA ASN A 78 -6.22 25.72 -0.87
C ASN A 78 -5.31 26.51 -1.81
N ARG A 79 -5.97 27.39 -2.58
CA ARG A 79 -5.41 28.53 -3.29
C ARG A 79 -4.07 28.25 -4.00
N CYS A 80 -4.13 28.04 -5.31
CA CYS A 80 -3.13 28.67 -6.17
C CYS A 80 -3.37 30.19 -6.13
N LEU A 81 -2.98 30.83 -5.02
CA LEU A 81 -2.64 32.24 -4.93
C LEU A 81 -1.24 32.25 -4.32
N SER A 82 -0.23 32.34 -5.17
CA SER A 82 1.09 32.84 -4.76
C SER A 82 1.88 33.27 -6.00
N ALA A 83 2.00 34.60 -6.09
CA ALA A 83 2.91 35.45 -6.85
C ALA A 83 2.88 35.38 -8.39
#